data_AF-A0A934DES8-F1
#
_entry.id   AF-A0A934DES8-F1
#
_cell.length_a   1.000
_cell.length_b   1.000
_cell.length_c   1.000
_cell.angle_alpha   90.00
_cell.angle_beta   90.00
_cell.angle_gamma   90.00
#
_symmetry.space_group_name_H-M   'P 1'
#
loop_
_entity.id
_entity.type
_entity.pdbx_description
1 polymer ?
#
loop_
_entity_poly.entity_id
_entity_poly.type
_entity_poly.pdbx_seq_one_letter_code
_entity_poly.pdbx_strand_id
1 'polypeptide(L)'
;YFTIPEDLLRAKTRKQEIVNARQIAMYLAKELTNSSLKTIGLHFGGRDHSTVIHAYQCVEDQMKLDSKFRGNVEQIKRRLEMRGKV
;
A
#
# COMPACT_ATOMS: atom_id res chain seq x y z
N TYR A 1 6.85 -9.66 2.62
CA TYR A 1 6.06 -10.17 1.47
C TYR A 1 6.81 -9.83 0.20
N PHE A 2 6.91 -8.54 -0.15
CA PHE A 2 7.88 -8.04 -1.10
C PHE A 2 9.23 -7.94 -0.39
N THR A 3 10.27 -8.59 -0.88
CA THR A 3 11.63 -8.58 -0.28
C THR A 3 12.30 -7.22 -0.52
N ILE A 4 11.67 -6.15 0.00
CA ILE A 4 12.03 -4.75 -0.21
C ILE A 4 12.25 -4.13 1.17
N PRO A 5 13.41 -3.47 1.41
CA PRO A 5 13.65 -2.70 2.62
C PRO A 5 12.59 -1.61 2.87
N GLU A 6 12.21 -1.39 4.13
CA GLU A 6 11.13 -0.45 4.49
C GLU A 6 11.43 0.99 4.07
N ASP A 7 12.69 1.42 4.18
CA ASP A 7 13.17 2.75 3.79
C ASP A 7 12.89 3.05 2.31
N LEU A 8 12.88 2.04 1.44
CA LEU A 8 12.53 2.20 0.03
C LEU A 8 11.06 2.55 -0.18
N LEU A 9 10.16 2.19 0.74
CA LEU A 9 8.77 2.64 0.70
C LEU A 9 8.65 4.14 0.97
N ARG A 10 9.63 4.74 1.66
CA ARG A 10 9.70 6.19 1.92
C ARG A 10 10.50 6.92 0.83
N ALA A 11 11.47 6.26 0.20
CA ALA A 11 12.34 6.84 -0.83
C ALA A 11 11.57 7.41 -2.05
N LYS A 12 12.11 8.45 -2.67
CA LYS A 12 11.58 9.10 -3.90
C LYS A 12 12.01 8.35 -5.18
N THR A 13 11.79 7.04 -5.23
CA THR A 13 12.13 6.19 -6.39
C THR A 13 10.91 5.85 -7.24
N ARG A 14 11.13 5.78 -8.56
CA ARG A 14 10.15 5.39 -9.58
C ARG A 14 10.28 3.93 -10.03
N LYS A 15 11.19 3.14 -9.45
CA LYS A 15 11.30 1.71 -9.78
C LYS A 15 9.96 1.01 -9.57
N GLN A 16 9.45 0.35 -10.60
CA GLN A 16 8.07 -0.15 -10.64
C GLN A 16 7.75 -1.09 -9.48
N GLU A 17 8.66 -2.02 -9.16
CA GLU A 17 8.51 -2.96 -8.04
C GLU A 17 8.33 -2.25 -6.68
N ILE A 18 9.05 -1.16 -6.45
CA ILE A 18 8.96 -0.37 -5.21
C ILE A 18 7.70 0.50 -5.22
N VAL A 19 7.35 1.08 -6.38
CA VAL A 19 6.12 1.85 -6.54
C VAL A 19 4.90 0.96 -6.25
N ASN A 20 4.85 -0.24 -6.83
CA ASN A 20 3.77 -1.20 -6.62
C ASN A 20 3.66 -1.59 -5.14
N ALA A 21 4.78 -1.96 -4.51
CA ALA A 21 4.79 -2.32 -3.09
C ALA A 21 4.31 -1.15 -2.19
N ARG A 22 4.72 0.08 -2.51
CA ARG A 22 4.27 1.28 -1.80
C ARG A 22 2.79 1.57 -1.98
N GLN A 23 2.27 1.44 -3.21
CA GLN A 23 0.86 1.66 -3.49
C GLN A 23 -0.02 0.65 -2.74
N ILE A 24 0.37 -0.64 -2.74
CA ILE A 24 -0.31 -1.68 -1.97
C ILE A 24 -0.27 -1.36 -0.48
N ALA A 25 0.88 -0.93 0.06
CA ALA A 25 0.99 -0.56 1.46
C ALA A 25 0.10 0.64 1.84
N MET A 26 0.00 1.66 0.98
CA MET A 26 -0.91 2.80 1.18
C MET A 26 -2.38 2.39 1.14
N TYR A 27 -2.76 1.55 0.16
CA TYR A 27 -4.10 0.99 0.06
C TYR A 27 -4.48 0.24 1.35
N LEU A 28 -3.63 -0.69 1.79
CA LEU A 28 -3.86 -1.45 3.01
C LEU A 28 -3.89 -0.58 4.27
N ALA A 29 -3.05 0.45 4.36
CA ALA A 29 -3.08 1.39 5.48
C ALA A 29 -4.42 2.15 5.56
N LYS A 30 -5.01 2.50 4.40
CA LYS A 30 -6.32 3.15 4.35
C LYS A 30 -7.47 2.19 4.69
N GLU A 31 -7.33 0.92 4.33
CA GLU A 31 -8.32 -0.14 4.60
C GLU A 31 -8.33 -0.62 6.05
N LEU A 32 -7.15 -0.72 6.66
CA LEU A 32 -6.97 -1.40 7.94
C LEU A 32 -6.81 -0.43 9.13
N THR A 33 -6.80 0.88 8.88
CA THR A 33 -6.62 1.88 9.94
C THR A 33 -7.58 3.05 9.79
N ASN A 34 -7.81 3.78 10.88
CA ASN A 34 -8.56 5.04 10.90
C ASN A 34 -7.69 6.27 10.56
N SER A 35 -6.50 6.06 9.99
CA SER A 35 -5.57 7.15 9.66
C SER A 35 -6.10 8.02 8.53
N SER A 36 -5.93 9.34 8.65
CA SER A 36 -6.24 10.26 7.56
C SER A 36 -5.29 10.06 6.37
N LEU A 37 -5.72 10.44 5.15
CA LEU A 37 -4.89 10.38 3.95
C LEU A 37 -3.58 11.16 4.11
N LYS A 38 -3.63 12.32 4.80
CA LYS A 38 -2.45 13.14 5.10
C LYS A 38 -1.48 12.40 6.03
N THR A 39 -2.01 11.75 7.08
CA THR A 39 -1.22 10.95 8.02
C THR A 39 -0.55 9.77 7.31
N ILE A 40 -1.29 9.06 6.46
CA ILE A 40 -0.74 7.96 5.64
C ILE A 40 0.40 8.49 4.77
N GLY A 41 0.18 9.56 4.01
CA GLY A 41 1.19 10.19 3.17
C GLY A 41 2.47 10.57 3.92
N LEU A 42 2.33 11.07 5.16
CA LEU A 42 3.45 11.38 6.04
C LEU A 42 4.31 10.14 6.36
N HIS A 43 3.69 9.01 6.71
CA HIS A 43 4.40 7.75 6.97
C HIS A 43 5.15 7.23 5.73
N PHE A 44 4.63 7.50 4.54
CA PHE A 44 5.29 7.15 3.29
C PHE A 44 6.19 8.27 2.77
N GLY A 45 7.03 8.86 3.62
CA GLY A 45 8.05 9.83 3.21
C GLY A 45 7.52 11.22 2.86
N GLY A 46 6.48 11.68 3.57
CA GLY A 46 5.94 13.03 3.39
C GLY A 46 5.21 13.22 2.05
N ARG A 47 4.60 12.17 1.52
CA ARG A 47 3.82 12.23 0.27
C ARG A 47 2.50 12.95 0.49
N ASP A 48 2.04 13.65 -0.54
CA ASP A 48 0.77 14.38 -0.48
C ASP A 48 -0.42 13.42 -0.39
N HIS A 49 -1.50 13.87 0.24
CA HIS A 49 -2.73 13.10 0.36
C HIS A 49 -3.30 12.66 -1.00
N SER A 50 -3.17 13.48 -2.05
CA SER A 50 -3.54 13.09 -3.43
C SER A 50 -2.75 11.90 -3.93
N THR A 51 -1.48 11.74 -3.52
CA THR A 51 -0.67 10.56 -3.87
C THR A 51 -1.25 9.30 -3.24
N VAL A 52 -1.80 9.40 -2.02
CA VAL A 52 -2.48 8.28 -1.36
C VAL A 52 -3.77 7.93 -2.08
N ILE A 53 -4.55 8.92 -2.53
CA ILE A 53 -5.75 8.71 -3.34
C ILE A 53 -5.40 7.97 -4.64
N HIS A 54 -4.40 8.45 -5.37
CA HIS A 54 -3.94 7.81 -6.60
C HIS A 54 -3.46 6.38 -6.35
N ALA A 55 -2.67 6.15 -5.29
CA ALA A 55 -2.23 4.81 -4.93
C ALA A 55 -3.41 3.86 -4.64
N TYR A 56 -4.42 4.34 -3.91
CA TYR A 56 -5.63 3.59 -3.60
C TYR A 56 -6.38 3.19 -4.88
N GLN A 57 -6.66 4.16 -5.76
CA GLN A 57 -7.34 3.93 -7.05
C GLN A 57 -6.56 2.95 -7.94
N CYS A 58 -5.24 3.15 -8.08
CA CYS A 58 -4.41 2.25 -8.88
C CYS A 58 -4.47 0.79 -8.39
N VAL A 59 -4.47 0.57 -7.08
CA VAL A 59 -4.57 -0.78 -6.52
C VAL A 59 -5.96 -1.36 -6.74
N GLU A 60 -7.03 -0.59 -6.53
CA GLU A 60 -8.40 -1.07 -6.83
C GLU A 60 -8.58 -1.45 -8.30
N ASP A 61 -8.09 -0.63 -9.23
CA ASP A 61 -8.23 -0.90 -10.65
C ASP A 61 -7.39 -2.09 -11.09
N GLN A 62 -6.16 -2.24 -10.58
CA GLN A 62 -5.35 -3.43 -10.82
C GLN A 62 -6.01 -4.69 -10.26
N MET A 63 -6.62 -4.61 -9.07
CA MET A 63 -7.36 -5.74 -8.52
C MET A 63 -8.59 -6.09 -9.34
N LYS A 64 -9.25 -5.15 -10.03
CA LYS A 64 -10.38 -5.47 -10.94
C LYS A 64 -9.89 -6.24 -12.17
N LEU A 65 -8.73 -5.87 -12.71
CA LEU A 65 -8.19 -6.40 -13.96
C LEU A 65 -7.38 -7.70 -13.82
N ASP A 66 -6.70 -7.89 -12.69
CA ASP A 66 -5.82 -9.04 -12.45
C ASP A 66 -6.21 -9.80 -11.17
N SER A 67 -6.76 -11.01 -11.35
CA SER A 67 -7.18 -11.88 -10.26
C SER A 67 -6.02 -12.39 -9.41
N LYS A 68 -4.83 -12.58 -10.00
CA LYS A 68 -3.61 -12.96 -9.27
C LYS A 68 -3.13 -11.81 -8.40
N PHE A 69 -3.15 -10.59 -8.94
CA PHE A 69 -2.84 -9.39 -8.16
C PHE A 69 -3.79 -9.21 -6.98
N ARG A 70 -5.10 -9.36 -7.20
CA ARG A 70 -6.12 -9.36 -6.14
C ARG A 70 -5.82 -10.40 -5.06
N GLY A 71 -5.56 -11.64 -5.46
CA GLY A 71 -5.21 -12.72 -4.52
C GLY A 71 -3.99 -12.38 -3.65
N ASN A 72 -2.97 -11.73 -4.23
CA ASN A 72 -1.80 -11.27 -3.48
C ASN A 72 -2.17 -10.19 -2.45
N VAL A 73 -2.91 -9.15 -2.85
CA VAL A 73 -3.31 -8.04 -1.95
C VAL A 73 -4.15 -8.58 -0.79
N GLU A 74 -5.15 -9.41 -1.08
CA GLU A 74 -5.98 -10.01 -0.05
C GLU A 74 -5.20 -10.94 0.88
N GLN A 75 -4.22 -11.69 0.36
CA GLN A 75 -3.36 -12.52 1.20
C GLN A 75 -2.54 -11.66 2.17
N ILE A 76 -2.02 -10.52 1.72
CA ILE A 76 -1.31 -9.58 2.59
C ILE A 76 -2.28 -9.01 3.64
N LYS A 77 -3.48 -8.58 3.23
CA LYS A 77 -4.53 -8.06 4.12
C LYS A 77 -4.83 -9.04 5.26
N ARG A 78 -5.13 -10.30 4.91
CA ARG A 78 -5.39 -11.38 5.89
C ARG A 78 -4.23 -11.59 6.85
N ARG A 79 -2.98 -11.58 6.36
CA ARG A 79 -1.80 -11.73 7.22
C ARG A 79 -1.63 -10.57 8.21
N LEU A 80 -1.99 -9.34 7.82
CA LEU A 80 -1.93 -8.17 8.70
C LEU A 80 -3.01 -8.20 9.76
N GLU A 81 -4.25 -8.54 9.38
CA GLU A 81 -5.38 -8.66 10.33
C GLU A 81 -5.12 -9.73 11.39
N MET A 82 -4.50 -10.86 11.01
CA MET A 82 -4.14 -11.92 11.96
C MET A 82 -3.04 -11.49 12.95
N ARG A 83 -2.14 -10.58 12.56
CA ARG A 83 -1.08 -10.07 13.45
C ARG A 83 -1.57 -8.99 14.42
N GLY A 84 -2.65 -8.28 14.09
CA GLY A 84 -3.25 -7.25 14.95
C GLY A 84 -4.21 -7.79 16.01
N LYS A 85 -4.50 -9.09 16.02
CA LYS A 85 -5.38 -9.76 17.01
C LYS A 85 -4.62 -10.41 18.17
N VAL A 86 -3.38 -10.00 18.42
CA VAL A 86 -2.53 -10.50 19.51
C VAL A 86 -2.32 -9.40 20.53
#